data_AF-X1ULR6-F1
#
_entry.id   AF-X1ULR6-F1
#
_cell.length_a   1.000
_cell.length_b   1.000
_cell.length_c   1.000
_cell.angle_alpha   90.00
_cell.angle_beta   90.00
_cell.angle_gamma   90.00
#
_symmetry.space_group_name_H-M   'P 1'
#
loop_
_entity.id
_entity.type
_entity.pdbx_description
1 polymer ?
#
loop_
_entity_poly.entity_id
_entity_poly.type
_entity_poly.pdbx_seq_one_letter_code
_entity_poly.pdbx_strand_id
1 'polypeptide(L)'
;CEENYQQMKKYAEYASSKGIKIGTYSLLASRSVSEKDDVINPKTGRRGGFATFGNSPCLGSEWGQEYFRKMYKVFAETGFKTFTHDGNYPGDVCASTTHPGHDGLGDSQYKQWKIITDFYKWCKSKGVYLRIPDYYYLSGSNQCGIGYRENNWSLPRREQLIHTRQNIFDGTWESTPSMRWSFIPLAQYHGGGAAATIEPLNQHLDHYEMMLVSNIGMGIQSALRGPRLYDTESTKIMVKWVVDWYKKYRDILESD
;
A
#
# COMPACT_ATOMS: atom_id res chain seq x y z
N CYS A 1 -20.98 13.94 -2.89
CA CYS A 1 -19.69 13.80 -3.63
C CYS A 1 -18.77 14.99 -3.37
N GLU A 2 -19.21 16.22 -3.62
CA GLU A 2 -18.39 17.42 -3.37
C GLU A 2 -18.03 17.61 -1.88
N GLU A 3 -18.98 17.36 -0.98
CA GLU A 3 -18.77 17.38 0.47
C GLU A 3 -17.61 16.48 0.93
N ASN A 4 -17.46 15.29 0.32
CA ASN A 4 -16.37 14.37 0.65
C ASN A 4 -15.00 14.96 0.27
N TYR A 5 -14.89 15.62 -0.89
CA TYR A 5 -13.65 16.27 -1.31
C TYR A 5 -13.28 17.42 -0.38
N GLN A 6 -14.25 18.25 0.00
CA GLN A 6 -14.03 19.34 0.95
C GLN A 6 -13.60 18.81 2.33
N GLN A 7 -14.22 17.71 2.79
CA GLN A 7 -13.85 17.08 4.04
C GLN A 7 -12.42 16.50 4.00
N MET A 8 -12.05 15.83 2.90
CA MET A 8 -10.68 15.34 2.68
C MET A 8 -9.66 16.48 2.66
N LYS A 9 -9.99 17.58 1.97
CA LYS A 9 -9.15 18.78 1.91
C LYS A 9 -8.91 19.38 3.30
N LYS A 10 -9.96 19.53 4.11
CA LYS A 10 -9.86 19.99 5.50
C LYS A 10 -8.91 19.12 6.33
N TYR A 11 -8.95 17.79 6.15
CA TYR A 11 -8.02 16.90 6.85
C TYR A 11 -6.58 17.09 6.37
N ALA A 12 -6.36 17.24 5.07
CA ALA A 12 -5.03 17.43 4.52
C ALA A 12 -4.41 18.76 4.96
N GLU A 13 -5.19 19.84 4.97
CA GLU A 13 -4.78 21.16 5.45
C GLU A 13 -4.44 21.12 6.95
N TYR A 14 -5.29 20.47 7.75
CA TYR A 14 -5.02 20.31 9.18
C TYR A 14 -3.75 19.49 9.42
N ALA A 15 -3.56 18.36 8.75
CA ALA A 15 -2.35 17.56 8.85
C ALA A 15 -1.10 18.35 8.41
N SER A 16 -1.20 19.09 7.30
CA SER A 16 -0.13 19.95 6.80
C SER A 16 0.26 21.04 7.80
N SER A 17 -0.72 21.62 8.53
CA SER A 17 -0.45 22.59 9.62
C SER A 17 0.38 22.00 10.77
N LYS A 18 0.43 20.65 10.86
CA LYS A 18 1.23 19.88 11.82
C LYS A 18 2.49 19.27 11.20
N GLY A 19 2.79 19.59 9.93
CA GLY A 19 3.92 18.99 9.20
C GLY A 19 3.72 17.51 8.84
N ILE A 20 2.49 17.00 8.88
CA ILE A 20 2.15 15.62 8.58
C ILE A 20 1.58 15.52 7.17
N LYS A 21 2.12 14.62 6.36
CA LYS A 21 1.60 14.28 5.05
C LYS A 21 0.60 13.13 5.19
N ILE A 22 -0.64 13.34 4.76
CA ILE A 22 -1.65 12.28 4.70
C ILE A 22 -2.03 11.98 3.26
N GLY A 23 -2.76 10.90 3.08
CA GLY A 23 -3.18 10.42 1.78
C GLY A 23 -4.30 9.41 1.89
N THR A 24 -4.39 8.52 0.91
CA THR A 24 -5.47 7.55 0.84
C THR A 24 -4.98 6.14 0.49
N TYR A 25 -5.85 5.18 0.74
CA TYR A 25 -5.70 3.78 0.38
C TYR A 25 -6.81 3.39 -0.60
N SER A 26 -6.49 2.60 -1.61
CA SER A 26 -7.49 2.00 -2.50
C SER A 26 -7.11 0.58 -2.85
N LEU A 27 -8.12 -0.30 -2.91
CA LEU A 27 -7.99 -1.70 -3.35
C LEU A 27 -8.64 -1.84 -4.72
N LEU A 28 -7.91 -2.18 -5.78
CA LEU A 28 -8.45 -2.12 -7.15
C LEU A 28 -8.86 -3.50 -7.70
N ALA A 29 -7.90 -4.37 -7.99
CA ALA A 29 -8.05 -5.55 -8.84
C ALA A 29 -8.52 -6.83 -8.11
N SER A 30 -8.62 -6.85 -6.78
CA SER A 30 -8.89 -8.08 -6.02
C SER A 30 -10.38 -8.32 -5.71
N ARG A 31 -11.29 -7.77 -6.51
CA ARG A 31 -12.74 -7.82 -6.26
C ARG A 31 -13.54 -7.76 -7.55
N SER A 32 -14.73 -8.35 -7.51
CA SER A 32 -15.76 -8.11 -8.54
C SER A 32 -16.43 -6.77 -8.27
N VAL A 33 -16.68 -6.00 -9.33
CA VAL A 33 -17.43 -4.75 -9.27
C VAL A 33 -18.82 -4.92 -9.86
N SER A 34 -18.90 -5.50 -11.06
CA SER A 34 -20.18 -5.77 -11.73
C SER A 34 -19.99 -6.77 -12.87
N GLU A 35 -21.09 -7.37 -13.35
CA GLU A 35 -21.02 -8.23 -14.54
C GLU A 35 -20.61 -7.48 -15.80
N LYS A 36 -20.91 -6.18 -15.85
CA LYS A 36 -20.62 -5.30 -16.98
C LYS A 36 -19.14 -4.89 -17.02
N ASP A 37 -18.51 -4.68 -15.87
CA ASP A 37 -17.22 -4.00 -15.76
C ASP A 37 -16.04 -4.92 -15.46
N ASP A 38 -16.30 -6.15 -15.01
CA ASP A 38 -15.26 -7.13 -14.71
C ASP A 38 -14.59 -7.69 -15.97
N VAL A 39 -13.34 -8.12 -15.85
CA VAL A 39 -12.60 -8.75 -16.95
C VAL A 39 -13.31 -10.01 -17.46
N ILE A 40 -13.38 -10.15 -18.78
CA ILE A 40 -14.02 -11.30 -19.44
C ILE A 40 -12.98 -12.37 -19.77
N ASN A 41 -13.27 -13.60 -19.33
CA ASN A 41 -12.44 -14.76 -19.58
C ASN A 41 -12.48 -15.13 -21.08
N PRO A 42 -11.34 -15.17 -21.78
CA PRO A 42 -11.30 -15.50 -23.21
C PRO A 42 -11.77 -16.93 -23.52
N LYS A 43 -11.72 -17.86 -22.56
CA LYS A 43 -12.14 -19.26 -22.77
C LYS A 43 -13.65 -19.46 -22.62
N THR A 44 -14.32 -18.66 -21.79
CA THR A 44 -15.73 -18.87 -21.45
C THR A 44 -16.65 -17.77 -21.96
N GLY A 45 -16.10 -16.62 -22.37
CA GLY A 45 -16.88 -15.44 -22.73
C GLY A 45 -17.64 -14.82 -21.55
N ARG A 46 -17.32 -15.22 -20.31
CA ARG A 46 -17.95 -14.74 -19.07
C ARG A 46 -16.88 -14.25 -18.10
N ARG A 47 -17.27 -13.43 -17.13
CA ARG A 47 -16.36 -12.99 -16.06
C ARG A 47 -15.89 -14.14 -15.17
N GLY A 48 -14.74 -13.94 -14.52
CA GLY A 48 -14.24 -14.77 -13.43
C GLY A 48 -13.55 -16.07 -13.83
N GLY A 49 -12.90 -16.67 -12.82
CA GLY A 49 -12.27 -18.00 -12.93
C GLY A 49 -10.94 -18.03 -13.69
N PHE A 50 -10.32 -16.87 -13.93
CA PHE A 50 -8.99 -16.80 -14.57
C PHE A 50 -8.13 -15.62 -14.10
N ALA A 51 -8.76 -14.52 -13.68
CA ALA A 51 -8.05 -13.35 -13.17
C ALA A 51 -7.16 -13.73 -11.99
N THR A 52 -6.05 -13.01 -11.82
CA THR A 52 -5.01 -13.28 -10.81
C THR A 52 -5.59 -13.41 -9.41
N PHE A 53 -6.61 -12.61 -9.08
CA PHE A 53 -7.31 -12.62 -7.79
C PHE A 53 -8.68 -13.31 -7.84
N GLY A 54 -8.91 -14.20 -8.82
CA GLY A 54 -10.19 -14.85 -9.09
C GLY A 54 -11.16 -13.99 -9.92
N ASN A 55 -11.34 -12.72 -9.53
CA ASN A 55 -12.06 -11.69 -10.29
C ASN A 55 -11.33 -10.35 -10.19
N SER A 56 -11.47 -9.51 -11.23
CA SER A 56 -10.95 -8.14 -11.25
C SER A 56 -11.86 -7.24 -12.10
N PRO A 57 -12.05 -5.95 -11.75
CA PRO A 57 -12.53 -4.96 -12.72
C PRO A 57 -11.57 -4.87 -13.90
N CYS A 58 -12.12 -4.66 -15.10
CA CYS A 58 -11.33 -4.21 -16.24
C CYS A 58 -11.07 -2.71 -16.09
N LEU A 59 -9.82 -2.28 -16.19
CA LEU A 59 -9.49 -0.85 -16.08
C LEU A 59 -10.00 -0.04 -17.28
N GLY A 60 -10.24 -0.71 -18.41
CA GLY A 60 -10.84 -0.13 -19.60
C GLY A 60 -12.38 -0.08 -19.58
N SER A 61 -13.04 -0.65 -18.57
CA SER A 61 -14.50 -0.54 -18.42
C SER A 61 -14.93 0.90 -18.09
N GLU A 62 -16.23 1.18 -18.19
CA GLU A 62 -16.78 2.48 -17.75
C GLU A 62 -16.48 2.73 -16.28
N TRP A 63 -16.62 1.72 -15.43
CA TRP A 63 -16.27 1.84 -14.02
C TRP A 63 -14.78 2.11 -13.81
N GLY A 64 -13.90 1.43 -14.57
CA GLY A 64 -12.46 1.63 -14.49
C GLY A 64 -12.04 3.06 -14.85
N GLN A 65 -12.60 3.61 -15.94
CA GLN A 65 -12.36 5.00 -16.33
C GLN A 65 -12.87 5.98 -15.27
N GLU A 66 -14.05 5.76 -14.72
CA GLU A 66 -14.62 6.60 -13.66
C GLU A 66 -13.81 6.53 -12.36
N TYR A 67 -13.27 5.34 -12.02
CA TYR A 67 -12.37 5.16 -10.90
C TYR A 67 -11.14 6.06 -11.04
N PHE A 68 -10.42 5.98 -12.16
CA PHE A 68 -9.22 6.80 -12.36
C PHE A 68 -9.56 8.29 -12.44
N ARG A 69 -10.67 8.68 -13.08
CA ARG A 69 -11.13 10.07 -13.10
C ARG A 69 -11.32 10.63 -11.68
N LYS A 70 -11.95 9.86 -10.78
CA LYS A 70 -12.08 10.23 -9.36
C LYS A 70 -10.72 10.31 -8.67
N MET A 71 -9.82 9.36 -8.93
CA MET A 71 -8.48 9.36 -8.32
C MET A 71 -7.65 10.57 -8.76
N TYR A 72 -7.68 10.96 -10.04
CA TYR A 72 -7.10 12.22 -10.52
C TYR A 72 -7.69 13.42 -9.76
N LYS A 73 -9.02 13.49 -9.62
CA LYS A 73 -9.70 14.57 -8.89
C LYS A 73 -9.26 14.63 -7.42
N VAL A 74 -9.20 13.49 -6.72
CA VAL A 74 -8.74 13.43 -5.31
C VAL A 74 -7.38 14.10 -5.17
N PHE A 75 -6.38 13.68 -5.94
CA PHE A 75 -5.02 14.22 -5.79
C PHE A 75 -4.87 15.64 -6.33
N ALA A 76 -5.71 16.07 -7.27
CA ALA A 76 -5.71 17.44 -7.77
C ALA A 76 -6.29 18.44 -6.76
N GLU A 77 -7.28 18.04 -5.96
CA GLU A 77 -8.10 19.00 -5.19
C GLU A 77 -7.94 18.91 -3.68
N THR A 78 -7.58 17.74 -3.12
CA THR A 78 -7.56 17.55 -1.65
C THR A 78 -6.24 17.90 -1.00
N GLY A 79 -5.14 17.92 -1.75
CA GLY A 79 -3.79 18.11 -1.21
C GLY A 79 -3.16 16.84 -0.60
N PHE A 80 -3.77 15.67 -0.77
CA PHE A 80 -3.17 14.38 -0.39
C PHE A 80 -1.79 14.17 -1.04
N LYS A 81 -0.86 13.63 -0.25
CA LYS A 81 0.56 13.46 -0.61
C LYS A 81 1.03 12.02 -0.59
N THR A 82 0.21 11.07 -0.16
CA THR A 82 0.54 9.65 -0.19
C THR A 82 -0.59 8.85 -0.83
N PHE A 83 -0.25 7.76 -1.50
CA PHE A 83 -1.22 6.82 -2.05
C PHE A 83 -0.73 5.40 -1.85
N THR A 84 -1.51 4.60 -1.13
CA THR A 84 -1.32 3.15 -1.11
C THR A 84 -2.32 2.53 -2.09
N HIS A 85 -1.83 2.05 -3.23
CA HIS A 85 -2.68 1.41 -4.23
C HIS A 85 -2.50 -0.10 -4.13
N ASP A 86 -3.36 -0.74 -3.37
CA ASP A 86 -3.38 -2.18 -3.20
C ASP A 86 -4.21 -2.85 -4.30
N GLY A 87 -3.90 -4.11 -4.59
CA GLY A 87 -4.44 -4.83 -5.74
C GLY A 87 -4.26 -4.02 -7.02
N ASN A 88 -3.08 -3.44 -7.26
CA ASN A 88 -2.77 -2.83 -8.55
C ASN A 88 -2.97 -3.83 -9.70
N TYR A 89 -3.03 -3.34 -10.93
CA TYR A 89 -3.25 -4.20 -12.10
C TYR A 89 -2.18 -5.30 -12.20
N PRO A 90 -2.56 -6.59 -12.16
CA PRO A 90 -1.62 -7.70 -12.17
C PRO A 90 -1.30 -8.20 -13.59
N GLY A 91 -1.85 -7.56 -14.63
CA GLY A 91 -1.72 -8.02 -16.02
C GLY A 91 -2.87 -8.89 -16.51
N ASP A 92 -4.04 -8.89 -15.86
CA ASP A 92 -5.19 -9.68 -16.32
C ASP A 92 -5.70 -9.22 -17.70
N VAL A 93 -5.78 -10.14 -18.65
CA VAL A 93 -6.37 -9.88 -19.97
C VAL A 93 -7.89 -9.71 -19.88
N CYS A 94 -8.50 -9.04 -20.86
CA CYS A 94 -9.96 -8.92 -20.96
C CYS A 94 -10.42 -9.20 -22.39
N ALA A 95 -11.29 -10.19 -22.57
CA ALA A 95 -11.86 -10.53 -23.88
C ALA A 95 -13.09 -9.68 -24.28
N SER A 96 -13.47 -8.70 -23.45
CA SER A 96 -14.61 -7.83 -23.75
C SER A 96 -14.36 -7.01 -25.01
N THR A 97 -15.34 -6.95 -25.90
CA THR A 97 -15.37 -6.06 -27.07
C THR A 97 -16.26 -4.84 -26.85
N THR A 98 -16.84 -4.71 -25.65
CA THR A 98 -17.76 -3.61 -25.29
C THR A 98 -17.19 -2.67 -24.24
N HIS A 99 -16.03 -2.99 -23.66
CA HIS A 99 -15.34 -2.10 -22.73
C HIS A 99 -14.68 -0.96 -23.51
N PRO A 100 -14.94 0.32 -23.18
CA PRO A 100 -14.53 1.46 -24.01
C PRO A 100 -13.01 1.72 -24.04
N GLY A 101 -12.24 1.14 -23.12
CA GLY A 101 -10.81 1.40 -22.97
C GLY A 101 -9.88 0.49 -23.78
N HIS A 102 -10.41 -0.51 -24.49
CA HIS A 102 -9.64 -1.41 -25.36
C HIS A 102 -10.55 -2.05 -26.42
N ASP A 103 -9.99 -2.52 -27.52
CA ASP A 103 -10.76 -3.06 -28.65
C ASP A 103 -11.15 -4.53 -28.45
N GLY A 104 -10.38 -5.27 -27.66
CA GLY A 104 -10.66 -6.68 -27.36
C GLY A 104 -9.51 -7.38 -26.65
N LEU A 105 -9.44 -8.69 -26.80
CA LEU A 105 -8.40 -9.48 -26.12
C LEU A 105 -6.98 -9.02 -26.49
N GLY A 106 -6.72 -8.72 -27.76
CA GLY A 106 -5.39 -8.48 -28.30
C GLY A 106 -4.68 -7.24 -27.76
N ASP A 107 -5.41 -6.21 -27.34
CA ASP A 107 -4.85 -4.97 -26.80
C ASP A 107 -5.18 -4.73 -25.31
N SER A 108 -6.14 -5.50 -24.75
CA SER A 108 -6.63 -5.33 -23.38
C SER A 108 -5.54 -5.22 -22.32
N GLN A 109 -4.50 -6.07 -22.39
CA GLN A 109 -3.46 -6.09 -21.36
C GLN A 109 -2.62 -4.81 -21.39
N TYR A 110 -2.18 -4.41 -22.58
CA TYR A 110 -1.39 -3.20 -22.79
C TYR A 110 -2.19 -1.94 -22.44
N LYS A 111 -3.43 -1.83 -22.91
CA LYS A 111 -4.28 -0.66 -22.65
C LYS A 111 -4.56 -0.48 -21.16
N GLN A 112 -4.90 -1.56 -20.44
CA GLN A 112 -5.11 -1.50 -18.99
C GLN A 112 -3.84 -1.12 -18.23
N TRP A 113 -2.68 -1.70 -18.61
CA TRP A 113 -1.39 -1.32 -18.04
C TRP A 113 -1.05 0.15 -18.30
N LYS A 114 -1.38 0.68 -19.49
CA LYS A 114 -1.18 2.09 -19.81
C LYS A 114 -2.02 3.03 -18.93
N ILE A 115 -3.29 2.71 -18.70
CA ILE A 115 -4.17 3.49 -17.83
C ILE A 115 -3.55 3.68 -16.44
N ILE A 116 -3.13 2.58 -15.80
CA ILE A 116 -2.61 2.65 -14.43
C ILE A 116 -1.21 3.27 -14.37
N THR A 117 -0.33 3.00 -15.34
CA THR A 117 1.02 3.59 -15.37
C THR A 117 1.02 5.07 -15.66
N ASP A 118 0.12 5.56 -16.52
CA ASP A 118 -0.02 7.00 -16.79
C ASP A 118 -0.54 7.74 -15.56
N PHE A 119 -1.45 7.12 -14.80
CA PHE A 119 -1.87 7.64 -13.51
C PHE A 119 -0.72 7.71 -12.49
N TYR A 120 0.07 6.65 -12.34
CA TYR A 120 1.21 6.65 -11.41
C TYR A 120 2.29 7.66 -11.78
N LYS A 121 2.64 7.78 -13.07
CA LYS A 121 3.58 8.81 -13.55
C LYS A 121 3.06 10.21 -13.26
N TRP A 122 1.76 10.44 -13.46
CA TRP A 122 1.14 11.71 -13.11
C TRP A 122 1.20 11.97 -11.60
N CYS A 123 0.85 11.00 -10.75
CA CYS A 123 0.96 11.12 -9.29
C CYS A 123 2.38 11.51 -8.87
N LYS A 124 3.40 10.84 -9.42
CA LYS A 124 4.81 11.14 -9.17
C LYS A 124 5.15 12.57 -9.59
N SER A 125 4.68 13.04 -10.75
CA SER A 125 4.87 14.43 -11.20
C SER A 125 4.22 15.47 -10.27
N LYS A 126 3.21 15.08 -9.49
CA LYS A 126 2.56 15.91 -8.47
C LYS A 126 3.19 15.78 -7.08
N GLY A 127 4.28 15.03 -6.95
CA GLY A 127 4.95 14.78 -5.67
C GLY A 127 4.15 13.88 -4.72
N VAL A 128 3.25 13.04 -5.24
CA VAL A 128 2.54 12.03 -4.46
C VAL A 128 3.47 10.83 -4.25
N TYR A 129 3.58 10.39 -3.00
CA TYR A 129 4.37 9.22 -2.61
C TYR A 129 3.56 7.95 -2.78
N LEU A 130 4.00 7.06 -3.66
CA LEU A 130 3.28 5.86 -4.07
C LEU A 130 3.82 4.60 -3.37
N ARG A 131 2.95 3.92 -2.63
CA ARG A 131 3.18 2.59 -2.08
C ARG A 131 2.33 1.58 -2.86
N ILE A 132 2.98 0.77 -3.68
CA ILE A 132 2.34 -0.15 -4.62
C ILE A 132 2.97 -1.53 -4.38
N PRO A 133 2.20 -2.59 -4.08
CA PRO A 133 2.74 -3.92 -3.78
C PRO A 133 3.21 -4.67 -5.05
N ASP A 134 3.85 -3.97 -5.98
CA ASP A 134 4.34 -4.48 -7.26
C ASP A 134 5.40 -3.53 -7.88
N TYR A 135 6.15 -3.99 -8.88
CA TYR A 135 7.35 -3.38 -9.44
C TYR A 135 7.06 -2.24 -10.44
N TYR A 136 6.25 -1.27 -10.01
CA TYR A 136 5.95 -0.05 -10.78
C TYR A 136 6.99 1.06 -10.61
N TYR A 137 8.22 0.76 -10.20
CA TYR A 137 9.27 1.75 -9.94
C TYR A 137 9.54 2.64 -11.16
N LEU A 138 9.65 2.04 -12.35
CA LEU A 138 9.85 2.75 -13.63
C LEU A 138 8.59 3.50 -14.12
N SER A 139 7.48 3.38 -13.39
CA SER A 139 6.23 4.07 -13.66
C SER A 139 5.79 4.99 -12.51
N GLY A 140 6.69 5.29 -11.57
CA GLY A 140 6.48 6.29 -10.54
C GLY A 140 6.28 5.76 -9.12
N SER A 141 6.17 4.44 -8.91
CA SER A 141 6.09 3.86 -7.57
C SER A 141 7.33 4.24 -6.75
N ASN A 142 7.13 4.53 -5.45
CA ASN A 142 8.24 4.78 -4.54
C ASN A 142 8.65 3.51 -3.80
N GLN A 143 7.71 2.63 -3.48
CA GLN A 143 7.99 1.46 -2.65
C GLN A 143 7.09 0.27 -2.97
N CYS A 144 7.66 -0.92 -2.78
CA CYS A 144 6.98 -2.21 -2.77
C CYS A 144 7.11 -2.88 -1.39
N GLY A 145 6.24 -3.83 -1.08
CA GLY A 145 6.37 -4.63 0.14
C GLY A 145 7.71 -5.37 0.16
N ILE A 146 8.25 -5.59 1.36
CA ILE A 146 9.49 -6.35 1.59
C ILE A 146 9.34 -7.85 1.27
N GLY A 147 8.11 -8.35 1.08
CA GLY A 147 7.83 -9.75 0.76
C GLY A 147 7.19 -10.57 1.90
N TYR A 148 6.64 -9.91 2.93
CA TYR A 148 5.95 -10.59 4.01
C TYR A 148 4.58 -11.15 3.57
N ARG A 149 4.14 -12.25 4.21
CA ARG A 149 2.74 -12.71 4.12
C ARG A 149 1.96 -12.16 5.30
N GLU A 150 0.75 -11.64 5.05
CA GLU A 150 -0.04 -11.02 6.12
C GLU A 150 -0.36 -11.96 7.29
N ASN A 151 -0.55 -13.25 7.02
CA ASN A 151 -0.81 -14.25 8.04
C ASN A 151 0.38 -14.47 9.00
N ASN A 152 1.59 -14.04 8.64
CA ASN A 152 2.75 -14.09 9.53
C ASN A 152 2.52 -13.24 10.78
N TRP A 153 1.66 -12.22 10.71
CA TRP A 153 1.29 -11.39 11.85
C TRP A 153 0.31 -12.06 12.82
N SER A 154 -0.19 -13.26 12.49
CA SER A 154 -0.93 -14.11 13.44
C SER A 154 -0.02 -15.03 14.25
N LEU A 155 1.29 -15.06 13.95
CA LEU A 155 2.25 -15.84 14.72
C LEU A 155 2.52 -15.17 16.07
N PRO A 156 2.96 -15.92 17.10
CA PRO A 156 3.42 -15.33 18.36
C PRO A 156 4.47 -14.22 18.13
N ARG A 157 4.45 -13.16 18.95
CA ARG A 157 5.35 -11.99 18.85
C ARG A 157 6.83 -12.34 18.59
N ARG A 158 7.36 -13.39 19.23
CA ARG A 158 8.76 -13.83 19.03
C ARG A 158 9.02 -14.33 17.61
N GLU A 159 8.07 -15.05 17.02
CA GLU A 159 8.17 -15.54 15.63
C GLU A 159 8.03 -14.38 14.65
N GLN A 160 7.16 -13.40 14.93
CA GLN A 160 7.06 -12.18 14.12
C GLN A 160 8.41 -11.44 14.01
N LEU A 161 9.18 -11.36 15.10
CA LEU A 161 10.53 -10.76 15.08
C LEU A 161 11.50 -11.53 14.18
N ILE A 162 11.51 -12.87 14.29
CA ILE A 162 12.36 -13.72 13.45
C ILE A 162 11.99 -13.53 11.98
N HIS A 163 10.70 -13.61 11.65
CA HIS A 163 10.21 -13.41 10.29
C HIS A 163 10.50 -12.01 9.78
N THR A 164 10.42 -10.98 10.62
CA THR A 164 10.78 -9.62 10.23
C THR A 164 12.23 -9.56 9.77
N ARG A 165 13.17 -10.11 10.55
CA ARG A 165 14.59 -10.11 10.16
C ARG A 165 14.87 -10.96 8.92
N GLN A 166 14.19 -12.09 8.76
CA GLN A 166 14.28 -12.93 7.55
C GLN A 166 13.79 -12.17 6.31
N ASN A 167 12.59 -11.57 6.38
CA ASN A 167 12.05 -10.78 5.28
C ASN A 167 12.97 -9.62 4.91
N ILE A 168 13.58 -8.95 5.89
CA ILE A 168 14.55 -7.87 5.63
C ILE A 168 15.77 -8.40 4.88
N PHE A 169 16.33 -9.53 5.32
CA PHE A 169 17.50 -10.13 4.68
C PHE A 169 17.19 -10.55 3.23
N ASP A 170 16.09 -11.27 3.02
CA ASP A 170 15.72 -11.78 1.69
C ASP A 170 15.26 -10.65 0.76
N GLY A 171 14.39 -9.76 1.26
CA GLY A 171 13.74 -8.70 0.49
C GLY A 171 14.66 -7.54 0.07
N THR A 172 15.87 -7.48 0.62
CA THR A 172 16.91 -6.50 0.23
C THR A 172 17.93 -7.05 -0.77
N TRP A 173 17.78 -8.31 -1.21
CA TRP A 173 18.64 -8.87 -2.25
C TRP A 173 18.32 -8.32 -3.65
N GLU A 174 17.06 -7.97 -3.90
CA GLU A 174 16.56 -7.56 -5.22
C GLU A 174 16.29 -6.06 -5.35
N SER A 175 16.45 -5.30 -4.27
CA SER A 175 16.24 -3.84 -4.26
C SER A 175 16.95 -3.22 -3.08
N THR A 176 17.19 -1.92 -3.15
CA THR A 176 17.68 -1.19 -2.00
C THR A 176 16.64 -1.18 -0.86
N PRO A 177 17.06 -1.08 0.41
CA PRO A 177 16.12 -1.08 1.52
C PRO A 177 15.11 0.07 1.51
N SER A 178 15.51 1.27 1.08
CA SER A 178 14.63 2.45 0.99
C SER A 178 13.48 2.28 -0.02
N MET A 179 13.63 1.37 -0.99
CA MET A 179 12.58 0.98 -1.94
C MET A 179 11.52 0.04 -1.32
N ARG A 180 11.67 -0.34 -0.05
CA ARG A 180 10.81 -1.32 0.61
C ARG A 180 10.07 -0.77 1.82
N TRP A 181 8.97 -1.42 2.14
CA TRP A 181 8.26 -1.21 3.39
C TRP A 181 7.87 -2.54 4.02
N SER A 182 7.77 -2.53 5.35
CA SER A 182 7.30 -3.65 6.15
C SER A 182 6.19 -3.19 7.07
N PHE A 183 5.26 -4.08 7.35
CA PHE A 183 4.09 -3.80 8.17
C PHE A 183 4.37 -4.10 9.64
N ILE A 184 3.86 -3.27 10.54
CA ILE A 184 3.87 -3.55 11.97
C ILE A 184 2.44 -3.36 12.50
N PRO A 185 1.69 -4.45 12.72
CA PRO A 185 0.38 -4.37 13.34
C PRO A 185 0.52 -4.13 14.84
N LEU A 186 0.00 -3.01 15.32
CA LEU A 186 0.00 -2.66 16.74
C LEU A 186 -1.18 -3.33 17.47
N ALA A 187 -2.36 -3.32 16.84
CA ALA A 187 -3.54 -4.04 17.32
C ALA A 187 -3.65 -5.44 16.69
N GLN A 188 -4.60 -6.26 17.17
CA GLN A 188 -4.81 -7.59 16.62
C GLN A 188 -5.05 -7.52 15.11
N TYR A 189 -4.26 -8.29 14.36
CA TYR A 189 -4.34 -8.39 12.92
C TYR A 189 -4.53 -9.86 12.53
N HIS A 190 -5.59 -10.16 11.79
CA HIS A 190 -6.06 -11.52 11.53
C HIS A 190 -6.36 -12.30 12.83
N GLY A 191 -5.99 -13.58 12.91
CA GLY A 191 -6.50 -14.56 13.89
C GLY A 191 -5.57 -14.93 15.04
N GLY A 192 -4.41 -14.28 15.20
CA GLY A 192 -3.38 -14.69 16.17
C GLY A 192 -3.64 -14.42 17.65
N GLY A 193 -4.70 -13.67 17.98
CA GLY A 193 -5.11 -13.38 19.35
C GLY A 193 -4.03 -12.68 20.20
N ALA A 194 -4.10 -12.88 21.52
CA ALA A 194 -3.27 -12.17 22.49
C ALA A 194 -1.77 -12.50 22.40
N ALA A 195 -1.38 -13.67 21.88
CA ALA A 195 0.03 -14.03 21.72
C ALA A 195 0.72 -13.30 20.55
N ALA A 196 -0.07 -12.87 19.56
CA ALA A 196 0.39 -12.16 18.37
C ALA A 196 0.23 -10.63 18.47
N THR A 197 -0.68 -10.16 19.33
CA THR A 197 -1.03 -8.73 19.41
C THR A 197 -0.01 -7.94 20.23
N ILE A 198 0.34 -6.72 19.80
CA ILE A 198 1.26 -5.83 20.53
C ILE A 198 0.51 -5.00 21.57
N GLU A 199 -0.73 -4.58 21.29
CA GLU A 199 -1.58 -3.93 22.29
C GLU A 199 -1.94 -4.89 23.46
N PRO A 200 -1.86 -4.44 24.72
CA PRO A 200 -1.43 -3.11 25.19
C PRO A 200 0.07 -2.88 24.97
N LEU A 201 0.42 -1.77 24.30
CA LEU A 201 1.78 -1.50 23.82
C LEU A 201 2.78 -1.40 24.98
N ASN A 202 2.34 -0.84 26.11
CA ASN A 202 3.18 -0.70 27.30
C ASN A 202 3.57 -2.05 27.95
N GLN A 203 2.83 -3.13 27.68
CA GLN A 203 3.15 -4.48 28.17
C GLN A 203 4.10 -5.23 27.23
N HIS A 204 4.31 -4.72 26.01
CA HIS A 204 5.07 -5.37 24.94
C HIS A 204 6.06 -4.39 24.29
N LEU A 205 6.63 -3.48 25.10
CA LEU A 205 7.56 -2.43 24.66
C LEU A 205 8.78 -3.01 23.95
N ASP A 206 9.35 -4.08 24.50
CA ASP A 206 10.51 -4.78 23.96
C ASP A 206 10.25 -5.26 22.53
N HIS A 207 9.09 -5.87 22.31
CA HIS A 207 8.69 -6.36 21.00
C HIS A 207 8.43 -5.20 20.03
N TYR A 208 7.70 -4.16 20.46
CA TYR A 208 7.41 -3.01 19.61
C TYR A 208 8.69 -2.26 19.19
N GLU A 209 9.60 -2.02 20.15
CA GLU A 209 10.91 -1.42 19.90
C GLU A 209 11.71 -2.25 18.89
N MET A 210 11.82 -3.56 19.11
CA MET A 210 12.59 -4.43 18.22
C MET A 210 12.01 -4.50 16.81
N MET A 211 10.68 -4.49 16.66
CA MET A 211 10.02 -4.40 15.34
C MET A 211 10.36 -3.08 14.65
N LEU A 212 10.27 -1.95 15.36
CA LEU A 212 10.59 -0.63 14.83
C LEU A 212 12.05 -0.52 14.40
N VAL A 213 12.98 -0.86 15.31
CA VAL A 213 14.43 -0.78 15.09
C VAL A 213 14.86 -1.73 13.97
N SER A 214 14.29 -2.94 13.88
CA SER A 214 14.61 -3.88 12.80
C SER A 214 14.31 -3.28 11.43
N ASN A 215 13.14 -2.67 11.25
CA ASN A 215 12.76 -2.07 9.98
C ASN A 215 13.61 -0.82 9.68
N ILE A 216 13.49 0.23 10.50
CA ILE A 216 14.09 1.54 10.15
C ILE A 216 15.61 1.55 10.30
N GLY A 217 16.16 0.65 11.13
CA GLY A 217 17.59 0.46 11.27
C GLY A 217 18.24 -0.26 10.09
N MET A 218 17.43 -0.80 9.18
CA MET A 218 17.88 -1.34 7.90
C MET A 218 17.38 -0.50 6.72
N GLY A 219 16.94 0.74 6.94
CA GLY A 219 16.44 1.62 5.86
C GLY A 219 15.04 1.26 5.33
N ILE A 220 14.35 0.30 5.95
CA ILE A 220 13.02 -0.15 5.51
C ILE A 220 11.95 0.67 6.21
N GLN A 221 11.00 1.20 5.44
CA GLN A 221 9.94 2.01 6.01
C GLN A 221 8.91 1.15 6.77
N SER A 222 8.61 1.57 8.00
CA SER A 222 7.59 0.93 8.84
C SER A 222 6.19 1.47 8.55
N ALA A 223 5.31 0.61 8.03
CA ALA A 223 3.88 0.86 7.95
C ALA A 223 3.20 0.38 9.25
N LEU A 224 3.13 1.28 10.24
CA LEU A 224 2.44 1.04 11.50
C LEU A 224 0.93 1.02 11.29
N ARG A 225 0.21 0.02 11.81
CA ARG A 225 -1.26 -0.03 11.80
C ARG A 225 -1.81 -0.25 13.18
N GLY A 226 -2.60 0.71 13.64
CA GLY A 226 -3.32 0.64 14.91
C GLY A 226 -4.07 1.93 15.18
N PRO A 227 -4.90 1.97 16.23
CA PRO A 227 -5.67 3.16 16.58
C PRO A 227 -4.79 4.27 17.16
N ARG A 228 -3.58 3.95 17.62
CA ARG A 228 -2.64 4.88 18.26
C ARG A 228 -1.19 4.43 18.07
N LEU A 229 -0.24 5.35 18.23
CA LEU A 229 1.21 5.06 18.20
C LEU A 229 1.79 4.73 19.57
N TYR A 230 1.12 5.16 20.64
CA TYR A 230 1.49 4.95 22.04
C TYR A 230 0.25 5.00 22.93
N ASP A 231 0.24 4.21 24.01
CA ASP A 231 -0.84 4.10 24.99
C ASP A 231 -0.47 4.69 26.37
N THR A 232 0.82 4.83 26.65
CA THR A 232 1.38 5.42 27.87
C THR A 232 2.57 6.31 27.55
N GLU A 233 3.01 7.13 28.53
CA GLU A 233 4.21 7.95 28.37
C GLU A 233 5.47 7.08 28.15
N SER A 234 5.57 5.90 28.78
CA SER A 234 6.68 4.97 28.54
C SER A 234 6.75 4.53 27.07
N THR A 235 5.61 4.18 26.46
CA THR A 235 5.53 3.82 25.04
C THR A 235 5.92 5.00 24.15
N LYS A 236 5.47 6.20 24.49
CA LYS A 236 5.81 7.42 23.76
C LYS A 236 7.31 7.75 23.84
N ILE A 237 7.93 7.58 25.00
CA ILE A 237 9.37 7.76 25.21
C ILE A 237 10.16 6.79 24.32
N MET A 238 9.79 5.51 24.30
CA MET A 238 10.43 4.51 23.44
C MET A 238 10.31 4.89 21.96
N VAL A 239 9.08 5.16 21.49
CA VAL A 239 8.84 5.53 20.08
C VAL A 239 9.64 6.78 19.71
N LYS A 240 9.65 7.81 20.58
CA LYS A 240 10.40 9.03 20.35
C LYS A 240 11.90 8.76 20.26
N TRP A 241 12.45 7.96 21.16
CA TRP A 241 13.87 7.59 21.14
C TRP A 241 14.24 6.87 19.84
N VAL A 242 13.47 5.86 19.42
CA VAL A 242 13.71 5.12 18.16
C VAL A 242 13.66 6.07 16.95
N VAL A 243 12.65 6.95 16.90
CA VAL A 243 12.49 7.90 15.79
C VAL A 243 13.58 8.97 15.78
N ASP A 244 14.00 9.47 16.93
CA ASP A 244 15.07 10.46 17.05
C ASP A 244 16.42 9.83 16.64
N TRP A 245 16.68 8.57 17.04
CA TRP A 245 17.84 7.79 16.60
C TRP A 245 17.86 7.62 15.08
N TYR A 246 16.75 7.16 14.49
CA TYR A 246 16.65 6.99 13.05
C TYR A 246 16.82 8.32 12.30
N LYS A 247 16.20 9.41 12.77
CA LYS A 247 16.39 10.74 12.17
C LYS A 247 17.84 11.21 12.22
N LYS A 248 18.56 10.93 13.31
CA LYS A 248 19.97 11.29 13.46
C LYS A 248 20.87 10.57 12.46
N TYR A 249 20.56 9.31 12.14
CA TYR A 249 21.39 8.47 11.26
C TYR A 249 20.76 8.17 9.90
N ARG A 250 19.64 8.81 9.55
CA ARG A 250 18.87 8.51 8.34
C ARG A 250 19.71 8.56 7.08
N ASP A 251 20.57 9.58 6.97
CA ASP A 251 21.43 9.77 5.80
C ASP A 251 22.45 8.64 5.60
N ILE A 252 22.66 7.78 6.61
CA ILE A 252 23.46 6.56 6.55
C ILE A 252 22.55 5.33 6.36
N LEU A 253 21.43 5.27 7.09
CA LEU A 253 20.52 4.13 7.07
C LEU A 253 19.73 4.01 5.77
N GLU A 254 19.59 5.09 5.01
CA GLU A 254 18.92 5.16 3.70
C GLU A 254 19.89 5.61 2.59
N SER A 255 21.19 5.38 2.77
CA SER A 255 22.25 5.87 1.87
C SER A 255 22.48 5.00 0.63
N ASP A 256 21.58 4.06 0.37
CA ASP A 256 21.62 3.07 -0.71
C ASP A 256 21.80 3.69 -2.12
#